data_AF-A0AAN7Y408-F1
#
_entry.id   AF-A0AAN7Y408-F1
#
_cell.length_a   1.000
_cell.length_b   1.000
_cell.length_c   1.000
_cell.angle_alpha   90.00
_cell.angle_beta   90.00
_cell.angle_gamma   90.00
#
_symmetry.space_group_name_H-M   'P 1'
#
loop_
_entity.id
_entity.type
_entity.pdbx_description
1 polymer ?
#
loop_
_entity_poly.entity_id
_entity_poly.type
_entity_poly.pdbx_seq_one_letter_code
_entity_poly.pdbx_strand_id
1 'polypeptide(L)'
;MLTVPPKGLQCVDAEKNCNPCLDATKACNLNNSCKRQRSAYIATCSKEDLNKGEVCSKKRCHKALRLFLDRVPPEFSHRLLFCPCQSEGCAERRRQTIVPDCSYKDKEKPNCLELRRVCRQDSLCR
;
A
#
# COMPACT_ATOMS: atom_id res chain seq x y z
N MET A 1 0.96 28.98 -0.56
CA MET A 1 -0.09 27.97 -0.28
C MET A 1 0.40 27.10 0.88
N LEU A 2 0.11 27.50 2.12
CA LEU A 2 0.45 26.70 3.29
C LEU A 2 -0.55 25.54 3.37
N THR A 3 -0.11 24.32 3.09
CA THR A 3 -0.93 23.12 3.27
C THR A 3 -1.18 22.94 4.76
N VAL A 4 -2.41 23.22 5.21
CA VAL A 4 -2.87 22.83 6.54
C VAL A 4 -2.78 21.31 6.62
N PRO A 5 -1.99 20.73 7.55
CA PRO A 5 -1.97 19.29 7.72
C PRO A 5 -3.37 18.82 8.16
N PRO A 6 -3.91 17.72 7.63
CA PRO A 6 -5.21 17.24 8.04
C PRO A 6 -5.22 16.99 9.56
N LYS A 7 -6.25 17.49 10.24
CA LYS A 7 -6.46 17.50 11.70
C LYS A 7 -6.48 16.11 12.41
N GLY A 8 -6.04 15.03 11.76
CA GLY A 8 -5.97 13.68 12.30
C GLY A 8 -4.58 13.03 12.28
N LEU A 9 -3.52 13.79 11.95
CA LEU A 9 -2.15 13.25 11.80
C LEU A 9 -1.15 13.76 12.85
N GLN A 10 -1.58 14.57 13.81
CA GLN A 10 -0.72 15.05 14.87
C GLN A 10 -0.69 14.06 16.02
N CYS A 11 0.52 13.63 16.38
CA CYS A 11 0.78 12.93 17.62
C CYS A 11 0.60 13.92 18.76
N VAL A 12 -0.50 13.79 19.49
CA VAL A 12 -0.88 14.72 20.57
C VAL A 12 -0.04 14.49 21.83
N ASP A 13 0.59 13.31 21.96
CA ASP A 13 1.36 12.94 23.16
C ASP A 13 2.80 12.59 22.81
N ALA A 14 3.74 13.40 23.29
CA ALA A 14 5.19 13.22 23.11
C ALA A 14 5.78 12.07 23.96
N GLU A 15 4.96 11.33 24.72
CA GLU A 15 5.40 10.24 25.60
C GLU A 15 5.32 8.84 24.97
N LYS A 16 4.72 8.69 23.78
CA LYS A 16 4.66 7.40 23.05
C LYS A 16 5.35 7.53 21.71
N ASN A 17 6.14 6.51 21.33
CA ASN A 17 6.73 6.34 20.00
C ASN A 17 5.70 6.66 18.89
N CYS A 18 5.71 7.91 18.44
CA CYS A 18 4.79 8.45 17.43
C CYS A 18 5.08 7.77 16.09
N ASN A 19 4.14 6.93 15.63
CA ASN A 19 4.24 6.26 14.33
C ASN A 19 2.88 6.32 13.63
N PRO A 20 2.62 7.37 12.84
CA PRO A 20 1.33 7.57 12.16
C PRO A 20 0.92 6.39 11.27
N CYS A 21 1.89 5.65 10.69
CA CYS A 21 1.61 4.46 9.89
C CYS A 21 1.18 3.26 10.74
N LEU A 22 1.72 3.13 11.96
CA LEU A 22 1.26 2.13 12.93
C LEU A 22 -0.16 2.46 13.40
N ASP A 23 -0.46 3.72 13.65
CA ASP A 23 -1.80 4.13 14.09
C ASP A 23 -2.83 3.97 12.97
N ALA A 24 -2.47 4.28 11.71
CA ALA A 24 -3.28 3.95 10.54
C ALA A 24 -3.57 2.44 10.44
N THR A 25 -2.54 1.61 10.71
CA THR A 25 -2.67 0.16 10.74
C THR A 25 -3.64 -0.30 11.82
N LYS A 26 -3.56 0.26 13.03
CA LYS A 26 -4.48 -0.04 14.14
C LYS A 26 -5.91 0.36 13.78
N ALA A 27 -6.12 1.56 13.24
CA ALA A 27 -7.43 2.03 12.82
C ALA A 27 -8.08 1.11 11.77
N CYS A 28 -7.33 0.69 10.74
CA CYS A 28 -7.82 -0.27 9.76
C CYS A 28 -8.16 -1.64 10.39
N ASN A 29 -7.35 -2.11 11.33
CA ASN A 29 -7.58 -3.40 12.01
C ASN A 29 -8.82 -3.40 12.91
N LEU A 30 -9.24 -2.23 13.43
CA LEU A 30 -10.48 -2.06 14.20
C LEU A 30 -11.73 -2.02 13.30
N ASN A 31 -11.57 -1.71 12.01
CA ASN A 31 -12.66 -1.74 11.04
C ASN A 31 -12.71 -3.10 10.33
N ASN A 32 -13.81 -3.86 10.51
CA ASN A 32 -13.95 -5.20 9.94
C ASN A 32 -13.80 -5.25 8.41
N SER A 33 -14.32 -4.25 7.70
CA SER A 33 -14.19 -4.18 6.24
C SER A 33 -12.74 -3.94 5.81
N CYS A 34 -12.09 -2.93 6.40
CA CYS A 34 -10.69 -2.61 6.11
C CYS A 34 -9.77 -3.78 6.45
N LYS A 35 -9.89 -4.35 7.66
CA LYS A 35 -9.15 -5.53 8.09
C LYS A 35 -9.28 -6.68 7.09
N ARG A 36 -10.51 -7.02 6.70
CA ARG A 36 -10.79 -8.11 5.76
C ARG A 36 -10.16 -7.86 4.38
N GLN A 37 -10.39 -6.69 3.78
CA GLN A 37 -9.81 -6.37 2.47
C GLN A 37 -8.28 -6.32 2.53
N ARG A 38 -7.73 -5.79 3.63
CA ARG A 38 -6.28 -5.72 3.86
C ARG A 38 -5.64 -7.10 3.94
N SER A 39 -6.20 -7.98 4.76
CA SER A 39 -5.74 -9.37 4.85
C SER A 39 -5.85 -10.10 3.51
N ALA A 40 -6.91 -9.84 2.73
CA ALA A 40 -7.12 -10.49 1.44
C ALA A 40 -6.03 -10.15 0.40
N TYR A 41 -5.66 -8.87 0.26
CA TYR A 41 -4.60 -8.50 -0.68
C TYR A 41 -3.23 -8.99 -0.21
N ILE A 42 -2.93 -8.89 1.10
CA ILE A 42 -1.66 -9.38 1.66
C ILE A 42 -1.52 -10.88 1.40
N ALA A 43 -2.55 -11.67 1.72
CA ALA A 43 -2.54 -13.11 1.49
C ALA A 43 -2.45 -13.46 -0.01
N THR A 44 -2.91 -12.61 -0.91
CA THR A 44 -2.78 -12.82 -2.35
C THR A 44 -1.37 -12.49 -2.85
N CYS A 45 -0.75 -11.44 -2.31
CA CYS A 45 0.57 -10.96 -2.72
C CYS A 45 1.72 -11.74 -2.08
N SER A 46 1.49 -12.40 -0.93
CA SER A 46 2.51 -13.20 -0.22
C SER A 46 2.47 -14.70 -0.53
N LYS A 47 1.54 -15.16 -1.39
CA LYS A 47 1.49 -16.58 -1.82
C LYS A 47 2.50 -16.83 -2.92
N GLU A 48 3.38 -17.80 -2.69
CA GLU A 48 4.30 -18.32 -3.71
C GLU A 48 3.52 -18.91 -4.89
N ASP A 49 3.92 -18.55 -6.12
CA ASP A 49 3.33 -19.13 -7.33
C ASP A 49 4.21 -20.30 -7.81
N LEU A 50 3.87 -21.49 -7.31
CA LEU A 50 4.58 -22.74 -7.58
C LEU A 50 4.63 -23.10 -9.07
N ASN A 51 3.81 -22.47 -9.92
CA ASN A 51 3.70 -22.81 -11.34
C ASN A 51 4.76 -22.13 -12.22
N LYS A 52 5.51 -21.15 -11.72
CA LYS A 52 6.46 -20.36 -12.54
C LYS A 52 7.84 -20.13 -11.92
N GLY A 53 8.11 -20.66 -10.73
CA GLY A 53 9.32 -20.28 -9.97
C GLY A 53 9.33 -18.78 -9.62
N GLU A 54 8.15 -18.14 -9.61
CA GLU A 54 7.96 -16.74 -9.25
C GLU A 54 7.51 -16.64 -7.79
N VAL A 55 8.06 -15.66 -7.07
CA VAL A 55 7.78 -15.42 -5.64
C VAL A 55 6.30 -15.12 -5.38
N CYS A 56 5.57 -14.62 -6.38
CA CYS A 56 4.13 -14.39 -6.31
C CYS A 56 3.50 -14.19 -7.71
N SER A 57 2.17 -14.28 -7.78
CA SER A 57 1.42 -13.86 -8.97
C SER A 57 1.15 -12.34 -8.98
N LYS A 58 2.02 -11.57 -9.64
CA LYS A 58 1.92 -10.09 -9.73
C LYS A 58 0.55 -9.61 -10.25
N LYS A 59 0.00 -10.28 -11.27
CA LYS A 59 -1.34 -10.01 -11.82
C LYS A 59 -2.45 -10.14 -10.78
N ARG A 60 -2.43 -11.20 -9.97
CA ARG A 60 -3.43 -11.42 -8.90
C ARG A 60 -3.25 -10.41 -7.77
N CYS A 61 -2.01 -10.13 -7.38
CA CYS A 61 -1.69 -9.11 -6.38
C CYS A 61 -2.20 -7.72 -6.80
N HIS A 62 -1.91 -7.26 -8.01
CA HIS A 62 -2.41 -5.97 -8.54
C HIS A 62 -3.93 -5.90 -8.60
N LYS A 63 -4.61 -7.00 -8.93
CA LYS A 63 -6.09 -7.05 -8.90
C LYS A 63 -6.61 -6.91 -7.46
N ALA A 64 -6.00 -7.61 -6.49
CA ALA A 64 -6.40 -7.54 -5.09
C ALA A 64 -6.11 -6.15 -4.47
N LEU A 65 -4.98 -5.53 -4.81
CA LEU A 65 -4.64 -4.17 -4.38
C LEU A 65 -5.63 -3.13 -4.92
N ARG A 66 -6.01 -3.20 -6.21
CA ARG A 66 -7.06 -2.34 -6.78
C ARG A 66 -8.37 -2.49 -6.02
N LEU A 67 -8.83 -3.72 -5.80
CA LEU A 67 -10.04 -3.99 -5.02
C LEU A 67 -9.98 -3.45 -3.58
N PHE A 68 -8.81 -3.46 -2.95
CA PHE A 68 -8.62 -2.84 -1.63
C PHE A 68 -8.84 -1.33 -1.70
N LEU A 69 -8.22 -0.65 -2.67
CA LEU A 69 -8.36 0.80 -2.83
C LEU A 69 -9.77 1.22 -3.24
N ASP A 70 -10.46 0.41 -4.04
CA ASP A 70 -11.84 0.69 -4.47
C ASP A 70 -12.86 0.47 -3.36
N ARG A 71 -12.65 -0.54 -2.50
CA ARG A 71 -13.63 -0.98 -1.50
C ARG A 71 -13.41 -0.42 -0.10
N VAL A 72 -12.19 0.01 0.21
CA VAL A 72 -11.85 0.55 1.53
C VAL A 72 -11.94 2.07 1.47
N PRO A 73 -12.75 2.69 2.34
CA PRO A 73 -12.89 4.14 2.36
C PRO A 73 -11.54 4.88 2.48
N PRO A 74 -11.36 6.03 1.80
CA PRO A 74 -10.12 6.80 1.79
C PRO A 74 -9.56 7.13 3.18
N GLU A 75 -10.42 7.34 4.19
CA GLU A 75 -9.99 7.63 5.57
C GLU A 75 -9.14 6.51 6.20
N PHE A 76 -9.25 5.27 5.69
CA PHE A 76 -8.38 4.17 6.06
C PHE A 76 -7.28 3.92 5.01
N SER A 77 -7.64 3.80 3.73
CA SER A 77 -6.70 3.40 2.67
C SER A 77 -5.63 4.47 2.42
N HIS A 78 -6.01 5.75 2.32
CA HIS A 78 -5.05 6.85 2.15
C HIS A 78 -4.21 7.06 3.42
N ARG A 79 -4.78 6.85 4.61
CA ARG A 79 -4.05 6.99 5.87
C ARG A 79 -2.94 5.93 6.01
N LEU A 80 -3.14 4.73 5.47
CA LEU A 80 -2.11 3.69 5.39
C LEU A 80 -1.01 4.04 4.38
N LEU A 81 -1.38 4.57 3.21
CA LEU A 81 -0.43 4.86 2.12
C LEU A 81 0.38 6.13 2.33
N PHE A 82 -0.23 7.17 2.89
CA PHE A 82 0.31 8.53 2.93
C PHE A 82 0.58 9.03 4.35
N CYS A 83 0.67 8.13 5.33
CA CYS A 83 1.10 8.48 6.68
C CYS A 83 2.49 9.18 6.64
N PRO A 84 2.68 10.31 7.34
CA PRO A 84 3.96 10.97 7.47
C PRO A 84 4.85 10.17 8.41
N CYS A 85 6.16 10.24 8.18
CA CYS A 85 7.14 9.50 8.97
C CYS A 85 8.32 10.40 9.31
N GLN A 86 8.80 10.26 10.54
CA GLN A 86 10.00 10.92 11.05
C GLN A 86 11.13 9.91 11.36
N SER A 87 10.84 8.61 11.30
CA SER A 87 11.80 7.53 11.54
C SER A 87 11.83 6.53 10.38
N GLU A 88 12.97 5.85 10.23
CA GLU A 88 13.15 4.80 9.22
C GLU A 88 12.15 3.65 9.41
N GLY A 89 11.91 3.21 10.65
CA GLY A 89 10.93 2.16 10.92
C GLY A 89 9.49 2.53 10.53
N CYS A 90 9.12 3.81 10.62
CA CYS A 90 7.85 4.29 10.07
C CYS A 90 7.87 4.28 8.55
N ALA A 91 8.93 4.80 7.93
CA ALA A 91 9.07 4.86 6.47
C ALA A 91 9.04 3.45 5.84
N GLU A 92 9.67 2.48 6.49
CA GLU A 92 9.67 1.10 6.05
C GLU A 92 8.28 0.46 6.17
N ARG A 93 7.56 0.73 7.27
CA ARG A 93 6.15 0.31 7.39
C ARG A 93 5.29 0.88 6.26
N ARG A 94 5.46 2.16 5.93
CA ARG A 94 4.76 2.80 4.80
C ARG A 94 5.09 2.11 3.48
N ARG A 95 6.38 1.89 3.21
CA ARG A 95 6.87 1.21 1.99
C ARG A 95 6.32 -0.21 1.84
N GLN A 96 6.17 -0.95 2.95
CA GLN A 96 5.64 -2.31 2.97
C GLN A 96 4.11 -2.40 2.74
N THR A 97 3.37 -1.27 2.75
CA THR A 97 1.89 -1.27 2.66
C THR A 97 1.36 -2.02 1.43
N ILE A 98 2.08 -1.94 0.30
CA ILE A 98 1.68 -2.56 -0.97
C ILE A 98 2.40 -3.88 -1.27
N VAL A 99 3.17 -4.43 -0.32
CA VAL A 99 3.98 -5.66 -0.53
C VAL A 99 4.92 -5.51 -1.74
N PRO A 100 5.92 -4.62 -1.65
CA PRO A 100 6.71 -4.18 -2.81
C PRO A 100 7.52 -5.32 -3.46
N ASP A 101 7.87 -6.37 -2.72
CA ASP A 101 8.59 -7.52 -3.26
C ASP A 101 7.78 -8.30 -4.31
N CYS A 102 6.45 -8.16 -4.27
CA CYS A 102 5.54 -8.75 -5.25
C CYS A 102 4.98 -7.70 -6.23
N SER A 103 4.44 -6.60 -5.70
CA SER A 103 3.66 -5.64 -6.50
C SER A 103 4.50 -4.64 -7.27
N TYR A 104 5.73 -4.35 -6.81
CA TYR A 104 6.55 -3.27 -7.34
C TYR A 104 7.83 -3.77 -7.97
N LYS A 105 8.65 -4.50 -7.22
CA LYS A 105 9.92 -5.03 -7.70
C LYS A 105 9.71 -5.95 -8.90
N ASP A 106 10.72 -5.96 -9.75
CA ASP A 106 10.81 -6.82 -10.92
C ASP A 106 12.29 -7.14 -11.15
N LYS A 107 12.57 -8.19 -11.93
CA LYS A 107 13.96 -8.61 -12.22
C LYS A 107 14.69 -7.53 -13.02
N GLU A 108 13.97 -6.88 -13.92
CA GLU A 108 14.47 -5.81 -14.77
C GLU A 108 13.72 -4.50 -14.48
N LYS A 109 14.41 -3.37 -14.67
CA LYS A 109 13.82 -2.03 -14.53
C LYS A 109 13.70 -1.40 -15.92
N PRO A 110 12.56 -1.57 -16.61
CA PRO A 110 12.36 -1.01 -17.95
C PRO A 110 12.35 0.53 -17.93
N ASN A 111 12.50 1.15 -19.10
CA ASN A 111 12.47 2.61 -19.19
C ASN A 111 11.06 3.15 -18.87
N CYS A 112 10.97 4.31 -18.22
CA CYS A 112 9.70 4.94 -17.85
C CYS A 112 8.80 5.22 -19.08
N LEU A 113 9.39 5.56 -20.23
CA LEU A 113 8.64 5.79 -21.47
C LEU A 113 8.07 4.49 -22.06
N GLU A 114 8.77 3.37 -21.88
CA GLU A 114 8.27 2.04 -22.27
C GLU A 114 7.10 1.63 -21.39
N LEU A 115 7.25 1.76 -20.07
CA LEU A 115 6.14 1.54 -19.12
C LEU A 115 4.93 2.42 -19.44
N ARG A 116 5.16 3.69 -19.82
CA ARG A 116 4.08 4.59 -20.26
C ARG A 116 3.37 4.08 -21.52
N ARG A 117 4.10 3.53 -22.50
CA ARG A 117 3.51 2.95 -23.71
C ARG A 117 2.64 1.73 -23.36
N VAL A 118 3.13 0.85 -22.49
CA VAL A 118 2.38 -0.31 -22.00
C VAL A 118 1.09 0.14 -21.28
N CYS A 119 1.20 1.09 -20.35
CA CYS A 119 0.05 1.61 -19.61
C CYS A 119 -1.02 2.22 -20.52
N ARG A 120 -0.63 2.97 -21.57
CA ARG A 120 -1.59 3.56 -22.53
C ARG A 120 -2.40 2.54 -23.33
N GLN A 121 -1.92 1.31 -23.45
CA GLN A 121 -2.64 0.22 -24.14
C GLN A 121 -3.69 -0.44 -23.22
N ASP A 122 -3.59 -0.27 -21.90
CA ASP A 122 -4.56 -0.77 -20.93
C ASP A 122 -5.56 0.34 -20.54
N SER A 123 -6.85 0.12 -20.75
CA SER A 123 -7.89 1.14 -20.53
C SER A 123 -8.07 1.56 -19.08
N LEU A 124 -7.64 0.72 -18.13
CA LEU A 124 -7.75 1.03 -16.70
C LEU A 124 -6.51 1.78 -16.21
N CYS A 125 -5.33 1.49 -16.79
CA CYS A 125 -4.10 2.18 -16.45
C CYS A 125 -4.02 3.58 -17.07
N ARG A 126 -4.50 3.72 -18.31
CA ARG A 126 -4.47 4.96 -19.10
C ARG A 126 -5.24 6.10 -18.45
#